data_AF-A0A8S0X3I3-F1
#
_entry.id   AF-A0A8S0X3I3-F1
#
_cell.length_a   1.000
_cell.length_b   1.000
_cell.length_c   1.000
_cell.angle_alpha   90.00
_cell.angle_beta   90.00
_cell.angle_gamma   90.00
#
_symmetry.space_group_name_H-M   'P 1'
#
loop_
_entity.id
_entity.type
_entity.pdbx_description
1 polymer ?
#
loop_
_entity_poly.entity_id
_entity_poly.type
_entity_poly.pdbx_seq_one_letter_code
_entity_poly.pdbx_strand_id
1 'polypeptide(L)'
;MKRLSAFGLLVLTACVTINIYFPAAAAEKAADEIIKDIQSVTPPQSEPEKTVPKPESSLPDWQAAAFHWLDIAANAVISPAQAAADLAIDSAEIRQIRAAMESRFSALQPLYASGVIGIQADGFLAVRDPSSVPLQDRNKINKLVAAENADRQKLYQAIANANGHPEWAAQIKATFAARWISNAKPGWWYQAAGSWKQK
;
A
#
# COMPACT_ATOMS: atom_id res chain seq x y z
N MET A 1 42.30 20.02 -53.07
CA MET A 1 42.76 19.38 -51.81
C MET A 1 41.55 19.26 -50.88
N LYS A 2 41.03 18.03 -50.65
CA LYS A 2 39.85 17.77 -49.81
C LYS A 2 40.32 17.62 -48.36
N ARG A 3 39.76 18.39 -47.42
CA ARG A 3 39.94 18.19 -45.98
C ARG A 3 38.63 17.69 -45.41
N LEU A 4 38.59 16.41 -45.02
CA LEU A 4 37.51 15.84 -44.23
C LEU A 4 37.58 16.42 -42.82
N SER A 5 36.57 17.18 -42.40
CA SER A 5 36.36 17.51 -40.99
C SER A 5 35.68 16.32 -40.31
N ALA A 6 36.40 15.64 -39.42
CA ALA A 6 35.86 14.60 -38.55
C ALA A 6 35.07 15.27 -37.41
N PHE A 7 33.74 15.14 -37.44
CA PHE A 7 32.87 15.45 -36.30
C PHE A 7 33.02 14.32 -35.27
N GLY A 8 33.72 14.59 -34.16
CA GLY A 8 33.81 13.68 -33.03
C GLY A 8 32.50 13.68 -32.23
N LEU A 9 31.76 12.57 -32.27
CA LEU A 9 30.58 12.35 -31.43
C LEU A 9 31.04 11.90 -30.04
N LEU A 10 30.95 12.81 -29.07
CA LEU A 10 31.34 12.57 -27.68
C LEU A 10 30.09 12.09 -26.92
N VAL A 11 29.98 10.77 -26.70
CA VAL A 11 28.89 10.17 -25.93
C VAL A 11 29.26 10.19 -24.45
N LEU A 12 28.64 11.08 -23.68
CA LEU A 12 28.79 11.16 -22.23
C LEU A 12 27.83 10.17 -21.56
N THR A 13 28.35 9.06 -21.03
CA THR A 13 27.61 8.13 -20.17
C THR A 13 27.58 8.67 -18.75
N ALA A 14 26.50 9.36 -18.35
CA ALA A 14 26.30 9.78 -16.97
C ALA A 14 25.80 8.59 -16.15
N CYS A 15 26.63 8.09 -15.24
CA CYS A 15 26.16 7.23 -14.15
C CYS A 15 25.41 8.14 -13.16
N VAL A 16 24.08 8.20 -13.28
CA VAL A 16 23.24 8.85 -12.26
C VAL A 16 23.21 7.93 -11.05
N THR A 17 23.77 8.39 -9.92
CA THR A 17 23.51 7.77 -8.63
C THR A 17 22.06 8.05 -8.26
N ILE A 18 21.14 7.19 -8.71
CA ILE A 18 19.73 7.28 -8.29
C ILE A 18 19.70 6.84 -6.83
N ASN A 19 19.82 7.79 -5.91
CA ASN A 19 19.54 7.55 -4.50
C ASN A 19 18.02 7.42 -4.36
N ILE A 20 17.49 6.21 -4.55
CA ILE A 20 16.05 5.95 -4.46
C ILE A 20 15.63 6.13 -2.99
N TYR A 21 15.02 7.26 -2.72
CA TYR A 21 14.38 7.55 -1.44
C TYR A 21 13.08 6.73 -1.31
N PHE A 22 12.71 6.42 -0.06
CA PHE A 22 11.47 5.69 0.24
C PHE A 22 10.23 6.40 -0.37
N PRO A 23 9.42 5.71 -1.20
CA PRO A 23 8.28 6.31 -1.88
C PRO A 23 7.06 6.45 -0.94
N ALA A 24 7.12 7.40 -0.02
CA ALA A 24 6.14 7.54 1.06
C ALA A 24 4.69 7.66 0.58
N ALA A 25 4.42 8.43 -0.47
CA ALA A 25 3.07 8.59 -1.03
C ALA A 25 2.51 7.28 -1.61
N ALA A 26 3.35 6.50 -2.31
CA ALA A 26 2.96 5.20 -2.82
C ALA A 26 2.68 4.21 -1.67
N ALA A 27 3.50 4.24 -0.62
CA ALA A 27 3.29 3.45 0.58
C ALA A 27 2.00 3.83 1.33
N GLU A 28 1.65 5.11 1.41
CA GLU A 28 0.39 5.56 2.02
C GLU A 28 -0.84 5.08 1.23
N LYS A 29 -0.80 5.19 -0.10
CA LYS A 29 -1.86 4.71 -0.98
C LYS A 29 -2.03 3.18 -0.86
N ALA A 30 -0.92 2.45 -0.96
CA ALA A 30 -0.90 0.99 -0.77
C ALA A 30 -1.47 0.58 0.59
N ALA A 31 -1.08 1.28 1.65
CA ALA A 31 -1.58 1.01 2.99
C ALA A 31 -3.09 1.24 3.08
N ASP A 32 -3.62 2.32 2.51
CA ASP A 32 -5.06 2.56 2.48
C ASP A 32 -5.84 1.46 1.75
N GLU A 33 -5.36 1.05 0.57
CA GLU A 33 -6.01 0.02 -0.23
C GLU A 33 -6.03 -1.30 0.54
N ILE A 34 -4.87 -1.76 1.01
CA ILE A 34 -4.75 -3.02 1.76
C ILE A 34 -5.58 -2.98 3.04
N ILE A 35 -5.57 -1.88 3.80
CA ILE A 35 -6.34 -1.76 5.04
C ILE A 35 -7.83 -1.79 4.76
N LYS A 36 -8.30 -1.08 3.72
CA LYS A 36 -9.71 -1.10 3.33
C LYS A 36 -10.15 -2.48 2.88
N ASP A 37 -9.33 -3.20 2.13
CA ASP A 37 -9.62 -4.57 1.71
C ASP A 37 -9.76 -5.49 2.92
N ILE A 38 -8.77 -5.48 3.84
CA ILE A 38 -8.81 -6.29 5.07
C ILE A 38 -10.05 -5.99 5.92
N GLN A 39 -10.44 -4.72 6.00
CA GLN A 39 -11.58 -4.30 6.81
C GLN A 39 -12.94 -4.41 6.09
N SER A 40 -12.93 -4.67 4.78
CA SER A 40 -14.14 -4.91 4.01
C SER A 40 -14.53 -6.36 4.26
N VAL A 41 -15.68 -6.58 4.88
CA VAL A 41 -16.22 -7.93 5.09
C VAL A 41 -16.78 -8.43 3.75
N THR A 42 -15.89 -8.68 2.79
CA THR A 42 -16.21 -9.36 1.54
C THR A 42 -15.46 -10.69 1.59
N PRO A 43 -16.14 -11.85 1.48
CA PRO A 43 -15.45 -13.14 1.33
C PRO A 43 -14.46 -13.04 0.17
N PRO A 44 -13.36 -13.81 0.15
CA PRO A 44 -12.35 -13.70 -0.89
C PRO A 44 -13.01 -13.92 -2.25
N GLN A 45 -13.28 -12.82 -2.95
CA GLN A 45 -13.58 -12.87 -4.36
C GLN A 45 -12.27 -13.27 -4.99
N SER A 46 -12.24 -14.49 -5.51
CA SER A 46 -11.31 -14.85 -6.55
C SER A 46 -11.47 -13.79 -7.64
N GLU A 47 -10.52 -12.86 -7.74
CA GLU A 47 -10.51 -11.89 -8.82
C GLU A 47 -10.55 -12.70 -10.13
N PRO A 48 -11.57 -12.53 -10.98
CA PRO A 48 -11.43 -12.95 -12.35
C PRO A 48 -10.27 -12.13 -12.91
N GLU A 49 -9.26 -12.85 -13.38
CA GLU A 49 -8.18 -12.35 -14.22
C GLU A 49 -8.72 -11.21 -15.09
N LYS A 50 -8.27 -9.97 -14.84
CA LYS A 50 -8.58 -8.83 -15.69
C LYS A 50 -7.99 -9.11 -17.07
N THR A 51 -8.76 -9.75 -17.94
CA THR A 51 -8.56 -9.63 -19.38
C THR A 51 -8.75 -8.15 -19.70
N VAL A 52 -7.63 -7.45 -19.84
CA VAL A 52 -7.57 -6.09 -20.36
C VAL A 52 -8.29 -6.10 -21.70
N PRO A 53 -9.45 -5.44 -21.86
CA PRO A 53 -9.97 -5.21 -23.19
C PRO A 53 -9.00 -4.22 -23.85
N LYS A 54 -8.36 -4.65 -24.94
CA LYS A 54 -7.65 -3.77 -25.85
C LYS A 54 -8.61 -2.63 -26.24
N PRO A 55 -8.25 -1.34 -26.10
CA PRO A 55 -9.16 -0.27 -26.48
C PRO A 55 -9.33 -0.32 -28.00
N GLU A 56 -10.48 -0.77 -28.46
CA GLU A 56 -10.93 -0.51 -29.83
C GLU A 56 -11.38 0.95 -29.89
N SER A 57 -10.55 1.79 -30.51
CA SER A 57 -10.89 3.17 -30.80
C SER A 57 -11.93 3.22 -31.93
N SER A 58 -13.16 3.60 -31.61
CA SER A 58 -14.26 3.71 -32.58
C SER A 58 -14.27 5.06 -33.33
N LEU A 59 -13.11 5.64 -33.65
CA LEU A 59 -13.02 6.91 -34.36
C LEU A 59 -12.50 6.72 -35.80
N PRO A 60 -13.03 7.46 -36.80
CA PRO A 60 -12.47 7.47 -38.14
C PRO A 60 -11.01 7.95 -38.16
N ASP A 61 -10.16 7.30 -38.96
CA ASP A 61 -8.69 7.48 -39.00
C ASP A 61 -8.21 8.94 -39.07
N TRP A 62 -8.97 9.81 -39.75
CA TRP A 62 -8.63 11.23 -39.92
C TRP A 62 -8.85 12.07 -38.65
N GLN A 63 -9.79 11.66 -37.78
CA GLN A 63 -10.02 12.32 -36.49
C GLN A 63 -8.94 11.92 -35.49
N ALA A 64 -8.55 10.63 -35.47
CA ALA A 64 -7.47 10.13 -34.65
C ALA A 64 -6.15 10.88 -34.94
N ALA A 65 -5.83 11.14 -36.21
CA ALA A 65 -4.66 11.90 -36.61
C ALA A 65 -4.67 13.36 -36.11
N ALA A 66 -5.83 14.04 -36.16
CA ALA A 66 -5.96 15.42 -35.71
C ALA A 66 -5.82 15.55 -34.18
N PHE A 67 -6.40 14.62 -33.42
CA PHE A 67 -6.25 14.59 -31.96
C PHE A 67 -4.81 14.22 -31.55
N HIS A 68 -4.11 13.38 -32.32
CA HIS A 68 -2.72 13.01 -32.03
C HIS A 68 -1.75 14.20 -32.12
N TRP A 69 -1.96 15.12 -33.06
CA TRP A 69 -1.15 16.34 -33.17
C TRP A 69 -1.46 17.34 -32.05
N LEU A 70 -2.71 17.42 -31.60
CA LEU A 70 -3.11 18.26 -30.47
C LEU A 70 -2.51 17.73 -29.14
N ASP A 71 -2.47 16.41 -28.97
CA ASP A 71 -1.93 15.74 -27.79
C ASP A 71 -0.39 15.84 -27.71
N ILE A 72 0.31 15.75 -28.84
CA ILE A 72 1.76 16.02 -28.93
C ILE A 72 2.07 17.47 -28.55
N ALA A 73 1.27 18.44 -28.99
CA ALA A 73 1.44 19.84 -28.63
C ALA A 73 1.13 20.10 -27.14
N ALA A 74 0.14 19.42 -26.58
CA ALA A 74 -0.20 19.53 -25.16
C ALA A 74 0.87 18.90 -24.23
N ASN A 75 1.39 17.72 -24.57
CA ASN A 75 2.46 17.05 -23.83
C ASN A 75 3.84 17.71 -23.96
N ALA A 76 4.03 18.58 -24.97
CA ALA A 76 5.25 19.41 -25.05
C ALA A 76 5.26 20.56 -24.03
N VAL A 77 4.08 20.96 -23.51
CA VAL A 77 3.92 22.07 -22.55
C VAL A 77 3.70 21.55 -21.12
N ILE A 78 3.08 20.39 -20.98
CA ILE A 78 2.84 19.73 -19.69
C ILE A 78 3.97 18.71 -19.49
N SER A 79 4.96 19.06 -18.68
CA SER A 79 5.92 18.06 -18.19
C SER A 79 5.13 16.93 -17.51
N PRO A 80 5.36 15.64 -17.84
CA PRO A 80 4.71 14.56 -17.11
C PRO A 80 5.11 14.70 -15.64
N ALA A 81 4.13 15.09 -14.81
CA ALA A 81 4.27 15.06 -13.37
C ALA A 81 4.67 13.63 -12.99
N GLN A 82 5.76 13.53 -12.24
CA GLN A 82 6.54 12.33 -12.02
C GLN A 82 5.64 11.15 -11.62
N ALA A 83 5.65 10.08 -12.41
CA ALA A 83 5.16 8.79 -11.95
C ALA A 83 6.04 8.37 -10.77
N ALA A 84 5.52 8.48 -9.55
CA ALA A 84 6.13 7.84 -8.40
C ALA A 84 6.25 6.34 -8.71
N ALA A 85 7.38 5.73 -8.39
CA ALA A 85 7.50 4.28 -8.50
C ALA A 85 6.40 3.64 -7.63
N ASP A 86 5.50 2.89 -8.27
CA ASP A 86 4.46 2.15 -7.56
C ASP A 86 5.12 1.06 -6.70
N LEU A 87 4.65 0.94 -5.47
CA LEU A 87 5.12 -0.06 -4.53
C LEU A 87 4.58 -1.44 -4.96
N ALA A 88 5.45 -2.44 -5.11
CA ALA A 88 5.01 -3.81 -5.39
C ALA A 88 4.28 -4.38 -4.17
N ILE A 89 2.96 -4.54 -4.29
CA ILE A 89 2.08 -5.05 -3.22
C ILE A 89 1.33 -6.34 -3.57
N ASP A 90 1.55 -6.89 -4.76
CA ASP A 90 0.83 -8.06 -5.27
C ASP A 90 1.76 -9.25 -5.50
N SER A 91 2.76 -9.45 -4.64
CA SER A 91 3.51 -10.70 -4.63
C SER A 91 2.64 -11.85 -4.08
N ALA A 92 2.99 -13.10 -4.41
CA ALA A 92 2.26 -14.27 -3.89
C ALA A 92 2.26 -14.32 -2.35
N GLU A 93 3.40 -13.98 -1.73
CA GLU A 93 3.53 -13.90 -0.27
C GLU A 93 2.63 -12.80 0.32
N ILE A 94 2.63 -11.60 -0.27
CA ILE A 94 1.79 -10.49 0.22
C ILE A 94 0.31 -10.85 0.12
N ARG A 95 -0.12 -11.46 -0.99
CA ARG A 95 -1.51 -11.94 -1.14
C ARG A 95 -1.90 -12.96 -0.08
N GLN A 96 -1.03 -13.92 0.23
CA GLN A 96 -1.28 -14.92 1.26
C GLN A 96 -1.43 -14.29 2.66
N ILE A 97 -0.58 -13.32 2.98
CA ILE A 97 -0.66 -12.59 4.26
C ILE A 97 -1.97 -11.77 4.33
N ARG A 98 -2.32 -11.04 3.27
CA ARG A 98 -3.57 -10.26 3.19
C ARG A 98 -4.79 -11.15 3.38
N ALA A 99 -4.85 -12.29 2.69
CA ALA A 99 -5.95 -13.26 2.82
C ALA A 99 -6.09 -13.81 4.26
N ALA A 100 -4.96 -14.06 4.94
CA ALA A 100 -4.98 -14.48 6.35
C ALA A 100 -5.51 -13.39 7.28
N MET A 101 -5.15 -12.12 7.03
CA MET A 101 -5.64 -10.97 7.77
C MET A 101 -7.14 -10.72 7.53
N GLU A 102 -7.58 -10.75 6.28
CA GLU A 102 -9.00 -10.67 5.88
C GLU A 102 -9.85 -11.75 6.57
N SER A 103 -9.41 -13.01 6.50
CA SER A 103 -10.11 -14.13 7.14
C SER A 103 -10.25 -13.94 8.66
N ARG A 104 -9.23 -13.37 9.31
CA ARG A 104 -9.23 -13.12 10.75
C ARG A 104 -10.08 -11.92 11.15
N PHE A 105 -10.24 -10.95 10.26
CA PHE A 105 -10.88 -9.68 10.57
C PHE A 105 -12.30 -9.85 11.11
N SER A 106 -13.05 -10.83 10.62
CA SER A 106 -14.40 -11.18 11.15
C SER A 106 -14.41 -11.47 12.66
N ALA A 107 -13.35 -12.09 13.20
CA ALA A 107 -13.21 -12.37 14.63
C ALA A 107 -12.70 -11.15 15.43
N LEU A 108 -11.99 -10.22 14.78
CA LEU A 108 -11.48 -8.99 15.40
C LEU A 108 -12.56 -7.89 15.46
N GLN A 109 -13.45 -7.84 14.47
CA GLN A 109 -14.49 -6.82 14.34
C GLN A 109 -15.33 -6.61 15.62
N PRO A 110 -15.90 -7.65 16.28
CA PRO A 110 -16.66 -7.44 17.51
C PRO A 110 -15.79 -6.94 18.67
N LEU A 111 -14.49 -7.26 18.68
CA LEU A 111 -13.54 -6.80 19.71
C LEU A 111 -13.19 -5.32 19.54
N TYR A 112 -13.08 -4.85 18.30
CA TYR A 112 -12.94 -3.43 18.01
C TYR A 112 -14.21 -2.67 18.41
N ALA A 113 -15.39 -3.19 18.04
CA ALA A 113 -16.67 -2.56 18.32
C ALA A 113 -16.95 -2.42 19.82
N SER A 114 -16.58 -3.42 20.63
CA SER A 114 -16.70 -3.37 22.09
C SER A 114 -15.59 -2.57 22.78
N GLY A 115 -14.54 -2.18 22.04
CA GLY A 115 -13.37 -1.50 22.58
C GLY A 115 -12.48 -2.39 23.46
N VAL A 116 -12.63 -3.71 23.41
CA VAL A 116 -11.73 -4.65 24.08
C VAL A 116 -10.32 -4.53 23.52
N ILE A 117 -10.20 -4.35 22.20
CA ILE A 117 -8.94 -4.10 21.52
C ILE A 117 -8.88 -2.66 20.98
N GLY A 118 -7.67 -2.17 20.79
CA GLY A 118 -7.41 -0.88 20.16
C GLY A 118 -6.10 -0.87 19.38
N ILE A 119 -5.94 0.14 18.51
CA ILE A 119 -4.76 0.34 17.68
C ILE A 119 -3.73 1.16 18.46
N GLN A 120 -2.55 0.61 18.73
CA GLN A 120 -1.44 1.31 19.36
C GLN A 120 -0.82 2.35 18.40
N ALA A 121 0.00 3.25 18.94
CA ALA A 121 0.63 4.31 18.15
C ALA A 121 1.57 3.77 17.05
N ASP A 122 2.08 2.54 17.20
CA ASP A 122 2.92 1.87 16.22
C ASP A 122 2.13 1.02 15.20
N GLY A 123 0.81 1.12 15.22
CA GLY A 123 -0.07 0.44 14.28
C GLY A 123 -0.38 -1.01 14.63
N PHE A 124 0.11 -1.54 15.75
CA PHE A 124 -0.26 -2.87 16.22
C PHE A 124 -1.48 -2.84 17.11
N LEU A 125 -2.06 -4.00 17.36
CA LEU A 125 -3.22 -4.16 18.24
C LEU A 125 -2.78 -4.50 19.65
N ALA A 126 -3.50 -3.95 20.61
CA ALA A 126 -3.40 -4.32 22.02
C ALA A 126 -4.79 -4.65 22.58
N VAL A 127 -4.81 -5.54 23.57
CA VAL A 127 -5.97 -5.68 24.46
C VAL A 127 -5.96 -4.48 25.40
N ARG A 128 -6.86 -3.53 25.14
CA ARG A 128 -6.94 -2.25 25.84
C ARG A 128 -7.61 -2.40 27.19
N ASP A 129 -8.69 -3.17 27.24
CA ASP A 129 -9.47 -3.38 28.46
C ASP A 129 -9.59 -4.88 28.75
N PRO A 130 -8.56 -5.49 29.37
CA PRO A 130 -8.61 -6.91 29.73
C PRO A 130 -9.63 -7.20 30.83
N SER A 131 -10.11 -6.18 31.56
CA SER A 131 -11.04 -6.35 32.67
C SER A 131 -12.47 -6.64 32.21
N SER A 132 -12.86 -6.13 31.04
CA SER A 132 -14.14 -6.44 30.40
C SER A 132 -14.17 -7.80 29.68
N VAL A 133 -13.05 -8.54 29.64
CA VAL A 133 -12.96 -9.85 28.99
C VAL A 133 -13.12 -10.99 30.01
N PRO A 134 -14.10 -11.90 29.83
CA PRO A 134 -14.22 -13.12 30.63
C PRO A 134 -12.95 -13.97 30.60
N LEU A 135 -12.57 -14.55 31.75
CA LEU A 135 -11.30 -15.29 31.90
C LEU A 135 -11.11 -16.38 30.83
N GLN A 136 -12.17 -17.11 30.49
CA GLN A 136 -12.15 -18.18 29.49
C GLN A 136 -11.80 -17.69 28.07
N ASP A 137 -12.11 -16.43 27.75
CA ASP A 137 -11.93 -15.86 26.41
C ASP A 137 -10.58 -15.14 26.23
N ARG A 138 -9.90 -14.77 27.33
CA ARG A 138 -8.66 -13.98 27.30
C ARG A 138 -7.56 -14.63 26.46
N ASN A 139 -7.35 -15.93 26.61
CA ASN A 139 -6.33 -16.65 25.85
C ASN A 139 -6.63 -16.66 24.34
N LYS A 140 -7.91 -16.78 23.97
CA LYS A 140 -8.34 -16.73 22.57
C LYS A 140 -8.11 -15.35 21.97
N ILE A 141 -8.47 -14.28 22.69
CA ILE A 141 -8.29 -12.90 22.25
C ILE A 141 -6.80 -12.55 22.12
N ASN A 142 -5.98 -12.91 23.11
CA ASN A 142 -4.53 -12.68 23.05
C ASN A 142 -3.89 -13.38 21.84
N LYS A 143 -4.32 -14.59 21.51
CA LYS A 143 -3.85 -15.31 20.30
C LYS A 143 -4.28 -14.60 19.01
N LEU A 144 -5.51 -14.08 18.94
CA LEU A 144 -5.97 -13.31 17.78
C LEU A 144 -5.16 -12.04 17.58
N VAL A 145 -4.95 -11.27 18.65
CA VAL A 145 -4.14 -10.04 18.63
C VAL A 145 -2.69 -10.34 18.24
N ALA A 146 -2.09 -11.38 18.81
CA ALA A 146 -0.72 -11.79 18.48
C ALA A 146 -0.59 -12.23 17.01
N ALA A 147 -1.53 -13.02 16.50
CA ALA A 147 -1.53 -13.46 15.11
C ALA A 147 -1.67 -12.29 14.13
N GLU A 148 -2.55 -11.34 14.43
CA GLU A 148 -2.73 -10.13 13.62
C GLU A 148 -1.45 -9.27 13.59
N ASN A 149 -0.83 -9.05 14.74
CA ASN A 149 0.41 -8.27 14.81
C ASN A 149 1.58 -8.98 14.10
N ALA A 150 1.66 -10.31 14.20
CA ALA A 150 2.65 -11.10 13.48
C ALA A 150 2.49 -10.95 11.96
N ASP A 151 1.25 -11.00 11.45
CA ASP A 151 1.00 -10.86 10.02
C ASP A 151 1.20 -9.42 9.53
N ARG A 152 0.86 -8.39 10.32
CA ARG A 152 1.25 -7.00 10.01
C ARG A 152 2.76 -6.85 9.85
N GLN A 153 3.54 -7.42 10.77
CA GLN A 153 5.00 -7.39 10.68
C GLN A 153 5.52 -8.11 9.43
N LYS A 154 4.99 -9.29 9.12
CA LYS A 154 5.35 -10.03 7.89
C LYS A 154 4.98 -9.25 6.64
N LEU A 155 3.79 -8.64 6.61
CA LEU A 155 3.33 -7.83 5.48
C LEU A 155 4.33 -6.71 5.18
N TYR A 156 4.77 -5.96 6.19
CA TYR A 156 5.70 -4.86 5.99
C TYR A 156 7.05 -5.35 5.46
N GLN A 157 7.54 -6.49 5.95
CA GLN A 157 8.78 -7.10 5.45
C GLN A 157 8.62 -7.62 4.02
N ALA A 158 7.50 -8.27 3.70
CA ALA A 158 7.24 -8.82 2.38
C ALA A 158 7.12 -7.71 1.32
N ILE A 159 6.48 -6.60 1.66
CA ILE A 159 6.42 -5.41 0.80
C ILE A 159 7.85 -4.85 0.59
N ALA A 160 8.64 -4.68 1.66
CA ALA A 160 10.01 -4.20 1.56
C ALA A 160 10.87 -5.09 0.62
N ASN A 161 10.78 -6.41 0.82
CA ASN A 161 11.50 -7.41 0.04
C ASN A 161 11.05 -7.43 -1.43
N ALA A 162 9.75 -7.36 -1.69
CA ALA A 162 9.18 -7.36 -3.05
C ALA A 162 9.63 -6.12 -3.86
N ASN A 163 9.99 -5.04 -3.17
CA ASN A 163 10.51 -3.82 -3.78
C ASN A 163 12.05 -3.77 -3.83
N GLY A 164 12.74 -4.84 -3.43
CA GLY A 164 14.21 -4.90 -3.44
C GLY A 164 14.88 -4.04 -2.36
N HIS A 165 14.11 -3.53 -1.39
CA HIS A 165 14.58 -2.63 -0.35
C HIS A 165 14.16 -3.12 1.05
N PRO A 166 14.76 -4.22 1.57
CA PRO A 166 14.44 -4.75 2.90
C PRO A 166 14.56 -3.72 4.04
N GLU A 167 15.44 -2.74 3.87
CA GLU A 167 15.64 -1.62 4.79
C GLU A 167 14.41 -0.71 4.94
N TRP A 168 13.50 -0.69 3.96
CA TRP A 168 12.27 0.11 4.01
C TRP A 168 11.23 -0.43 4.99
N ALA A 169 11.39 -1.65 5.53
CA ALA A 169 10.39 -2.28 6.40
C ALA A 169 9.97 -1.39 7.59
N ALA A 170 10.92 -0.66 8.20
CA ALA A 170 10.62 0.26 9.29
C ALA A 170 9.79 1.49 8.84
N GLN A 171 10.10 2.04 7.67
CA GLN A 171 9.38 3.18 7.09
C GLN A 171 7.98 2.75 6.64
N ILE A 172 7.86 1.57 6.03
CA ILE A 172 6.57 0.95 5.68
C ILE A 172 5.73 0.74 6.95
N LYS A 173 6.30 0.18 8.03
CA LYS A 173 5.60 0.03 9.31
C LYS A 173 5.07 1.37 9.82
N ALA A 174 5.91 2.42 9.83
CA ALA A 174 5.51 3.74 10.30
C ALA A 174 4.36 4.34 9.46
N THR A 175 4.44 4.22 8.13
CA THR A 175 3.37 4.63 7.23
C THR A 175 2.07 3.87 7.51
N PHE A 176 2.12 2.54 7.58
CA PHE A 176 0.95 1.72 7.88
C PHE A 176 0.37 2.03 9.26
N ALA A 177 1.19 2.32 10.27
CA ALA A 177 0.71 2.69 11.60
C ALA A 177 -0.20 3.92 11.55
N ALA A 178 0.25 4.98 10.88
CA ALA A 178 -0.56 6.17 10.66
C ALA A 178 -1.84 5.86 9.87
N ARG A 179 -1.75 5.03 8.81
CA ARG A 179 -2.92 4.67 7.99
C ARG A 179 -3.92 3.78 8.74
N TRP A 180 -3.50 2.86 9.61
CA TRP A 180 -4.41 2.06 10.45
C TRP A 180 -5.24 2.95 11.38
N ILE A 181 -4.64 3.96 11.99
CA ILE A 181 -5.34 4.94 12.84
C ILE A 181 -6.25 5.85 12.01
N SER A 182 -5.82 6.25 10.81
CA SER A 182 -6.62 7.05 9.88
C SER A 182 -7.88 6.32 9.45
N ASN A 183 -7.76 5.04 9.05
CA ASN A 183 -8.83 4.16 8.59
C ASN A 183 -9.60 3.47 9.74
N ALA A 184 -9.36 3.82 11.01
CA ALA A 184 -10.18 3.31 12.11
C ALA A 184 -11.64 3.79 11.94
N LYS A 185 -12.61 2.89 12.15
CA LYS A 185 -14.04 3.22 12.07
C LYS A 185 -14.48 4.05 13.29
N PRO A 186 -15.55 4.86 13.20
CA PRO A 186 -16.10 5.57 14.36
C PRO A 186 -16.36 4.62 15.53
N GLY A 187 -16.01 5.06 16.75
CA GLY A 187 -16.14 4.26 17.96
C GLY A 187 -14.96 3.32 18.24
N TRP A 188 -14.02 3.12 17.31
CA TRP A 188 -12.83 2.33 17.56
C TRP A 188 -11.80 3.09 18.39
N TRP A 189 -11.05 2.34 19.21
CA TRP A 189 -10.02 2.90 20.07
C TRP A 189 -8.65 2.89 19.40
N TYR A 190 -7.92 3.99 19.55
CA TYR A 190 -6.55 4.13 19.10
C TYR A 190 -5.71 4.92 20.11
N GLN A 191 -4.40 4.72 20.11
CA GLN A 191 -3.49 5.45 20.98
C GLN A 191 -2.94 6.69 20.28
N ALA A 192 -3.01 7.85 20.94
CA ALA A 192 -2.43 9.11 20.48
C ALA A 192 -1.77 9.83 21.66
N ALA A 193 -0.51 10.21 21.49
CA ALA A 193 0.30 10.86 22.53
C ALA A 193 0.29 10.08 23.87
N GLY A 194 0.40 8.75 23.81
CA GLY A 194 0.43 7.87 24.98
C GLY A 194 -0.94 7.50 25.55
N SER A 195 -2.01 8.20 25.19
CA SER A 195 -3.36 7.98 25.73
C SER A 195 -4.29 7.30 24.72
N TRP A 196 -5.25 6.52 25.22
CA TRP A 196 -6.33 5.95 24.42
C TRP A 196 -7.37 7.01 24.06
N LYS A 197 -7.72 7.09 22.79
CA LYS A 197 -8.78 7.93 22.24
C LYS A 197 -9.75 7.08 21.43
N GLN A 198 -10.97 7.56 21.31
CA GLN A 198 -11.99 6.96 20.45
C GLN A 198 -12.10 7.79 19.17
N LYS A 199 -12.23 7.12 18.03
CA LYS A 199 -12.38 7.75 16.71
C LYS A 199 -13.78 8.31 16.50
#